data_AF-R7Q511-F1
#
_entry.id   AF-R7Q511-F1
#
_cell.length_a   1.000
_cell.length_b   1.000
_cell.length_c   1.000
_cell.angle_alpha   90.00
_cell.angle_beta   90.00
_cell.angle_gamma   90.00
#
_symmetry.space_group_name_H-M   'P 1'
#
loop_
_entity.id
_entity.type
_entity.pdbx_description
1 polymer ?
#
loop_
_entity_poly.entity_id
_entity_poly.type
_entity_poly.pdbx_seq_one_letter_code
_entity_poly.pdbx_strand_id
1 'polypeptide(L)'
;MIVILNDNDQVSLPTGTKTVAGVRPSGALSDYTSRLMSSRPGIMAQGGTLFEELGFYYVGPIDGHKLDTLVPVLENVRDMPGNKPVLIHVKTEKGKGYPPAEASLDKYHGVARFDVGTRKQHKSVSQTPSYTSVFSKALIAEAEHDRKVVAITAAMPGGTGLNIFGERFLKRCHDVGIAEQPAVTMAGGMACEGYKPFCCIYSTFLQRGYDQLIHDVSIQKLPVRFILDRAGLVGNDGPTHHGSFDLAYIGCIPNMIIMAPSDECELQNMVATSLAINDSPSVVRYPRGVGVGLDVINQKLGHAIAIGKGRIIRNKAPSPKEGSVAILSLGTRLLESVKAAEALEANTIPVTVKGSEGSGACDCLSVEAR
;
A
#
# COMPACT_ATOMS: atom_id res chain seq x y z
N MET A 1 25.56 -9.69 -18.79
CA MET A 1 24.57 -9.17 -17.81
C MET A 1 24.95 -9.71 -16.44
N ILE A 2 25.12 -8.84 -15.44
CA ILE A 2 25.39 -9.24 -14.06
C ILE A 2 24.15 -8.90 -13.23
N VAL A 3 23.66 -9.88 -12.48
CA VAL A 3 22.55 -9.72 -11.53
C VAL A 3 23.10 -9.94 -10.13
N ILE A 4 22.93 -8.97 -9.24
CA ILE A 4 23.31 -9.11 -7.83
C ILE A 4 22.06 -9.44 -7.03
N LEU A 5 22.02 -10.65 -6.49
CA LEU A 5 21.03 -11.04 -5.49
C LEU A 5 21.57 -10.64 -4.12
N ASN A 6 21.06 -9.53 -3.57
CA ASN A 6 21.38 -9.09 -2.22
C ASN A 6 20.46 -9.79 -1.20
N ASP A 7 21.00 -10.78 -0.50
CA ASP A 7 20.35 -11.46 0.61
C ASP A 7 20.70 -10.76 1.91
N ASN A 8 19.71 -10.13 2.54
CA ASN A 8 19.88 -9.42 3.80
C ASN A 8 18.90 -9.89 4.88
N ASP A 9 18.29 -11.06 4.71
CA ASP A 9 17.23 -11.60 5.57
C ASP A 9 16.05 -10.62 5.78
N GLN A 10 15.78 -9.74 4.81
CA GLN A 10 14.63 -8.82 4.84
C GLN A 10 13.78 -8.99 3.58
N VAL A 11 12.46 -9.02 3.78
CA VAL A 11 11.53 -8.62 2.71
C VAL A 11 11.71 -7.12 2.50
N SER A 12 11.64 -6.67 1.25
CA SER A 12 12.11 -5.37 0.75
C SER A 12 11.58 -4.10 1.42
N LEU A 13 10.61 -4.23 2.32
CA LEU A 13 10.02 -3.15 3.08
C LEU A 13 10.00 -3.55 4.56
N PRO A 14 10.20 -2.60 5.48
CA PRO A 14 10.56 -2.89 6.86
C PRO A 14 9.27 -3.20 7.62
N THR A 15 8.91 -4.46 7.66
CA THR A 15 7.87 -4.93 8.58
C THR A 15 8.34 -4.83 10.04
N GLY A 16 9.61 -4.47 10.28
CA GLY A 16 10.24 -4.46 11.61
C GLY A 16 10.23 -5.82 12.28
N THR A 17 9.86 -6.86 11.54
CA THR A 17 9.57 -8.19 12.04
C THR A 17 10.21 -9.15 11.06
N LYS A 18 10.95 -10.15 11.54
CA LYS A 18 11.18 -11.34 10.73
C LYS A 18 9.78 -11.82 10.35
N THR A 19 9.35 -11.60 9.11
CA THR A 19 8.13 -12.17 8.54
C THR A 19 6.92 -11.99 9.48
N VAL A 20 6.23 -10.84 9.51
CA VAL A 20 5.07 -10.49 10.39
C VAL A 20 4.77 -11.53 11.48
N ALA A 21 5.24 -11.33 12.71
CA ALA A 21 4.96 -12.22 13.86
C ALA A 21 5.26 -13.73 13.64
N GLY A 22 6.17 -14.08 12.72
CA GLY A 22 6.53 -15.45 12.33
C GLY A 22 5.87 -15.98 11.04
N VAL A 23 5.07 -15.18 10.33
CA VAL A 23 4.41 -15.54 9.06
C VAL A 23 5.35 -15.38 7.88
N ARG A 24 6.00 -16.48 7.46
CA ARG A 24 6.81 -16.54 6.24
C ARG A 24 5.99 -16.09 5.01
N PRO A 25 6.61 -15.42 4.01
CA PRO A 25 5.94 -15.12 2.76
C PRO A 25 5.29 -16.38 2.19
N SER A 26 4.00 -16.30 1.88
CA SER A 26 3.26 -17.47 1.40
C SER A 26 3.67 -17.79 -0.03
N GLY A 27 4.32 -18.94 -0.25
CA GLY A 27 4.59 -19.45 -1.59
C GLY A 27 5.59 -20.60 -1.62
N ALA A 28 5.33 -21.59 -2.48
CA ALA A 28 6.21 -22.76 -2.67
C ALA A 28 7.66 -22.38 -3.03
N LEU A 29 7.85 -21.23 -3.69
CA LEU A 29 9.17 -20.70 -4.04
C LEU A 29 9.95 -20.23 -2.80
N SER A 30 9.29 -19.64 -1.79
CA SER A 30 9.94 -19.19 -0.55
C SER A 30 10.42 -20.39 0.29
N ASP A 31 9.63 -21.46 0.35
CA ASP A 31 10.03 -22.69 1.02
C ASP A 31 11.13 -23.43 0.25
N TYR A 32 11.07 -23.43 -1.08
CA TYR A 32 12.11 -24.02 -1.93
C TYR A 32 13.44 -23.27 -1.78
N THR A 33 13.46 -21.94 -1.87
CA THR A 33 14.69 -21.15 -1.67
C THR A 33 15.23 -21.30 -0.25
N SER A 34 14.37 -21.35 0.77
CA SER A 34 14.77 -21.64 2.15
C SER A 34 15.44 -23.01 2.30
N ARG A 35 14.91 -24.05 1.64
CA ARG A 35 15.53 -25.38 1.61
C ARG A 35 16.87 -25.37 0.89
N LEU A 36 16.96 -24.67 -0.24
CA LEU A 36 18.18 -24.49 -1.02
C LEU A 36 19.27 -23.79 -0.18
N MET A 37 18.89 -22.81 0.65
CA MET A 37 19.80 -22.12 1.59
C MET A 37 20.26 -23.01 2.76
N SER A 38 19.42 -23.93 3.23
CA SER A 38 19.75 -24.86 4.32
C SER A 38 20.56 -26.10 3.90
N SER A 39 20.73 -26.30 2.59
CA SER A 39 21.42 -27.46 2.03
C SER A 39 22.94 -27.27 2.08
N ARG A 40 23.68 -28.28 2.59
CA ARG A 40 25.16 -28.26 2.58
C ARG A 40 25.70 -28.30 1.14
N PRO A 41 26.88 -27.71 0.86
CA PRO A 41 27.47 -27.60 -0.49
C PRO A 41 27.75 -28.92 -1.24
N GLY A 42 27.46 -30.09 -0.64
CA GLY A 42 27.75 -31.42 -1.19
C GLY A 42 26.54 -32.27 -1.57
N ILE A 43 25.29 -31.79 -1.39
CA ILE A 43 24.07 -32.52 -1.84
C ILE A 43 23.59 -31.95 -3.18
N MET A 44 24.52 -31.69 -4.10
CA MET A 44 24.26 -31.29 -5.49
C MET A 44 25.00 -32.27 -6.38
N ALA A 45 24.52 -33.52 -6.43
CA ALA A 45 25.15 -34.56 -7.24
C ALA A 45 24.43 -34.84 -8.56
N GLN A 46 23.23 -34.27 -8.84
CA GLN A 46 22.49 -34.58 -10.08
C GLN A 46 21.65 -33.44 -10.70
N GLY A 47 21.74 -32.18 -10.27
CA GLY A 47 21.02 -31.07 -10.91
C GLY A 47 21.63 -29.73 -10.54
N GLY A 48 21.60 -28.75 -11.46
CA GLY A 48 22.08 -27.40 -11.17
C GLY A 48 21.22 -26.69 -10.12
N THR A 49 21.70 -25.57 -9.59
CA THR A 49 20.87 -24.65 -8.80
C THR A 49 19.70 -24.13 -9.64
N LEU A 50 18.63 -23.63 -9.00
CA LEU A 50 17.49 -23.00 -9.69
C LEU A 50 17.94 -21.95 -10.71
N PHE A 51 18.96 -21.16 -10.37
CA PHE A 51 19.47 -20.11 -11.24
C PHE A 51 20.24 -20.68 -12.43
N GLU A 52 20.96 -21.79 -12.26
CA GLU A 52 21.64 -22.47 -13.36
C GLU A 52 20.64 -23.08 -14.35
N GLU A 53 19.53 -23.65 -13.85
CA GLU A 53 18.41 -24.12 -14.69
C GLU A 53 17.70 -22.96 -15.43
N LEU A 54 17.68 -21.75 -14.83
CA LEU A 54 17.23 -20.52 -15.49
C LEU A 54 18.26 -19.93 -16.48
N GLY A 55 19.39 -20.60 -16.68
CA GLY A 55 20.43 -20.21 -17.63
C GLY A 55 21.48 -19.25 -17.08
N PHE A 56 21.49 -18.97 -15.78
CA PHE A 56 22.53 -18.16 -15.15
C PHE A 56 23.81 -18.98 -14.89
N TYR A 57 24.93 -18.29 -14.85
CA TYR A 57 26.11 -18.74 -14.12
C TYR A 57 25.99 -18.25 -12.68
N TYR A 58 25.96 -19.16 -11.72
CA TYR A 58 25.70 -18.82 -10.33
C TYR A 58 27.00 -18.71 -9.52
N VAL A 59 27.16 -17.61 -8.77
CA VAL A 59 28.33 -17.34 -7.92
C VAL A 59 27.85 -16.94 -6.52
N GLY A 60 28.18 -17.73 -5.50
CA GLY A 60 27.94 -17.40 -4.09
C GLY A 60 27.27 -18.53 -3.29
N PRO A 61 26.77 -18.26 -2.07
CA PRO A 61 26.72 -16.95 -1.43
C PRO A 61 28.09 -16.41 -1.00
N ILE A 62 28.31 -15.11 -1.19
CA ILE A 62 29.51 -14.37 -0.77
C ILE A 62 29.16 -13.42 0.36
N ASP A 63 30.04 -13.28 1.36
CA ASP A 63 29.91 -12.25 2.39
C ASP A 63 30.13 -10.85 1.79
N GLY A 64 29.06 -10.06 1.71
CA GLY A 64 29.07 -8.72 1.13
C GLY A 64 29.82 -7.67 1.95
N HIS A 65 30.26 -8.01 3.17
CA HIS A 65 31.05 -7.12 4.02
C HIS A 65 32.55 -7.37 3.91
N LYS A 66 32.98 -8.35 3.10
CA LYS A 66 34.40 -8.69 2.87
C LYS A 66 34.86 -8.25 1.49
N LEU A 67 35.34 -7.01 1.40
CA LEU A 67 35.80 -6.42 0.14
C LEU A 67 36.97 -7.19 -0.49
N ASP A 68 37.88 -7.73 0.32
CA ASP A 68 39.01 -8.54 -0.14
C ASP A 68 38.58 -9.80 -0.92
N THR A 69 37.34 -10.25 -0.73
CA THR A 69 36.72 -11.35 -1.48
C THR A 69 35.80 -10.84 -2.57
N LEU A 70 34.98 -9.83 -2.27
CA LEU A 70 33.96 -9.33 -3.20
C LEU A 70 34.57 -8.66 -4.44
N VAL A 71 35.63 -7.87 -4.28
CA VAL A 71 36.27 -7.14 -5.39
C VAL A 71 36.88 -8.12 -6.41
N PRO A 72 37.73 -9.10 -6.02
CA PRO A 72 38.26 -10.07 -6.98
C PRO A 72 37.18 -10.88 -7.70
N VAL A 73 36.07 -11.23 -7.01
CA VAL A 73 34.96 -11.93 -7.66
C VAL A 73 34.29 -11.06 -8.72
N LEU A 74 34.04 -9.79 -8.42
CA LEU A 74 33.45 -8.86 -9.39
C LEU A 74 34.36 -8.63 -10.59
N GLU A 75 35.69 -8.54 -10.38
CA GLU A 75 36.68 -8.43 -11.45
C GLU A 75 36.68 -9.68 -12.34
N ASN A 76 36.72 -10.87 -11.75
CA ASN A 76 36.67 -12.13 -12.48
C ASN A 76 35.38 -12.28 -13.30
N VAL A 77 34.24 -11.85 -12.75
CA VAL A 77 32.95 -11.89 -13.46
C VAL A 77 32.89 -10.85 -14.60
N ARG A 78 33.48 -9.67 -14.41
CA ARG A 78 33.61 -8.64 -15.46
C ARG A 78 34.44 -9.14 -16.64
N ASP A 79 35.55 -9.82 -16.33
CA ASP A 79 36.55 -10.26 -17.32
C ASP A 79 36.28 -11.67 -17.85
N MET A 80 35.21 -12.33 -17.38
CA MET A 80 34.81 -13.68 -17.79
C MET A 80 34.48 -13.73 -19.29
N PRO A 81 35.07 -14.66 -20.06
CA PRO A 81 34.73 -14.82 -21.47
C PRO A 81 33.31 -15.39 -21.64
N GLY A 82 32.61 -14.92 -22.67
CA GLY A 82 31.28 -15.38 -23.05
C GLY A 82 30.18 -14.37 -22.72
N ASN A 83 28.93 -14.75 -23.01
CA ASN A 83 27.75 -13.89 -22.87
C ASN A 83 26.72 -14.42 -21.86
N LYS A 84 27.04 -15.52 -21.15
CA LYS A 84 26.13 -16.13 -20.18
C LYS A 84 25.86 -15.12 -19.04
N PRO A 85 24.59 -14.89 -18.65
CA PRO A 85 24.29 -13.98 -17.55
C PRO A 85 24.81 -14.56 -16.23
N VAL A 86 25.39 -13.72 -15.38
CA VAL A 86 25.95 -14.14 -14.10
C VAL A 86 25.07 -13.64 -12.96
N LEU A 87 24.70 -14.52 -12.04
CA LEU A 87 24.03 -14.17 -10.79
C LEU A 87 25.02 -14.28 -9.64
N ILE A 88 25.32 -13.16 -9.00
CA ILE A 88 26.17 -13.10 -7.81
C ILE A 88 25.25 -12.96 -6.59
N HIS A 89 25.26 -13.98 -5.73
CA HIS A 89 24.54 -13.99 -4.47
C HIS A 89 25.42 -13.41 -3.37
N VAL A 90 25.07 -12.22 -2.90
CA VAL A 90 25.79 -11.47 -1.87
C VAL A 90 24.95 -11.41 -0.60
N LYS A 91 25.53 -11.82 0.53
CA LYS A 91 24.91 -11.74 1.86
C LYS A 91 25.31 -10.45 2.55
N THR A 92 24.35 -9.60 2.91
CA THR A 92 24.59 -8.34 3.62
C THR A 92 23.76 -8.23 4.90
N GLU A 93 24.00 -7.18 5.68
CA GLU A 93 23.25 -6.86 6.89
C GLU A 93 22.71 -5.44 6.72
N LYS A 94 21.39 -5.27 6.79
CA LYS A 94 20.76 -3.96 6.62
C LYS A 94 21.11 -3.04 7.79
N GLY A 95 21.59 -1.83 7.48
CA GLY A 95 22.05 -0.87 8.49
C GLY A 95 23.47 -1.12 9.00
N LYS A 96 24.20 -2.11 8.44
CA LYS A 96 25.57 -2.44 8.86
C LYS A 96 26.47 -1.22 8.89
N GLY A 97 27.27 -1.13 9.96
CA GLY A 97 28.22 -0.04 10.19
C GLY A 97 27.59 1.15 10.92
N TYR A 98 26.29 1.10 11.24
CA TYR A 98 25.61 2.13 12.01
C TYR A 98 24.78 1.53 13.15
N PRO A 99 25.33 1.46 14.38
CA PRO A 99 24.70 0.78 15.51
C PRO A 99 23.24 1.18 15.81
N PRO A 100 22.81 2.45 15.65
CA PRO A 100 21.40 2.81 15.82
C PRO A 100 20.47 2.19 14.77
N ALA A 101 20.92 2.08 13.52
CA ALA A 101 20.15 1.37 12.49
C ALA A 101 20.15 -0.13 12.76
N GLU A 102 21.29 -0.72 13.09
CA GLU A 102 21.38 -2.15 13.42
C GLU A 102 20.49 -2.52 14.63
N ALA A 103 20.36 -1.65 15.63
CA ALA A 103 19.47 -1.87 16.77
C ALA A 103 17.98 -1.59 16.45
N SER A 104 17.69 -0.81 15.41
CA SER A 104 16.30 -0.50 15.03
C SER A 104 15.61 -1.69 14.38
N LEU A 105 14.32 -1.88 14.69
CA LEU A 105 13.49 -2.94 14.09
C LEU A 105 13.42 -2.78 12.56
N ASP A 106 13.24 -1.55 12.07
CA ASP A 106 13.11 -1.22 10.64
C ASP A 106 14.45 -1.04 9.92
N LYS A 107 15.56 -1.11 10.65
CA LYS A 107 16.92 -0.84 10.16
C LYS A 107 17.07 0.51 9.47
N TYR A 108 16.33 1.53 9.94
CA TYR A 108 16.33 2.89 9.40
C TYR A 108 15.95 2.96 7.91
N HIS A 109 15.10 2.05 7.46
CA HIS A 109 14.62 2.04 6.08
C HIS A 109 13.93 3.34 5.67
N GLY A 110 13.28 4.03 6.62
CA GLY A 110 12.78 5.39 6.44
C GLY A 110 13.04 6.22 7.69
N VAL A 111 14.02 7.12 7.63
CA VAL A 111 14.36 7.99 8.75
C VAL A 111 13.65 9.33 8.63
N ALA A 112 12.88 9.69 9.66
CA ALA A 112 12.52 11.09 9.88
C ALA A 112 13.79 11.90 10.18
N ARG A 113 13.72 13.23 10.00
CA ARG A 113 14.83 14.12 10.37
C ARG A 113 15.26 13.83 11.82
N PHE A 114 16.52 13.48 11.99
CA PHE A 114 17.10 13.19 13.30
C PHE A 114 18.37 14.01 13.49
N ASP A 115 18.67 14.30 14.74
CA ASP A 115 19.90 14.98 15.11
C ASP A 115 21.06 13.97 15.07
N VAL A 116 22.11 14.28 14.31
CA VAL A 116 23.24 13.36 14.09
C VAL A 116 24.05 13.14 15.37
N GLY A 117 24.16 14.15 16.23
CA GLY A 117 24.92 14.09 17.49
C GLY A 117 24.17 13.34 18.59
N THR A 118 22.87 13.60 18.75
CA THR A 118 22.03 12.98 19.79
C THR A 118 21.34 11.70 19.33
N ARG A 119 21.32 11.43 18.02
CA ARG A 119 20.66 10.29 17.35
C ARG A 119 19.14 10.24 17.59
N LYS A 120 18.54 11.33 18.09
CA LYS A 120 17.10 11.43 18.36
C LYS A 120 16.35 11.88 17.11
N GLN A 121 15.33 11.11 16.73
CA GLN A 121 14.39 11.50 15.69
C GLN A 121 13.44 12.58 16.21
N HIS A 122 13.25 13.65 15.44
CA HIS A 122 12.19 14.61 15.68
C HIS A 122 10.90 14.09 15.07
N LYS A 123 10.03 13.50 15.89
CA LYS A 123 8.64 13.22 15.51
C LYS A 123 7.80 14.43 15.92
N SER A 124 7.19 15.12 14.95
CA SER A 124 6.13 16.08 15.28
C SER A 124 4.99 15.30 15.92
N VAL A 125 4.61 15.67 17.14
CA VAL A 125 3.44 15.09 17.81
C VAL A 125 2.21 15.66 17.11
N SER A 126 1.62 14.89 16.21
CA SER A 126 0.30 15.23 15.66
C SER A 126 -0.75 14.98 16.74
N GLN A 127 -1.67 15.93 16.91
CA GLN A 127 -2.84 15.73 17.79
C GLN A 127 -3.87 14.77 17.17
N THR A 128 -3.82 14.57 15.85
CA THR A 128 -4.72 13.67 15.12
C THR A 128 -4.00 12.41 14.64
N PRO A 129 -4.70 11.25 14.59
CA PRO A 129 -4.11 9.99 14.16
C PRO A 129 -3.78 10.00 12.67
N SER A 130 -2.83 9.16 12.24
CA SER A 130 -2.59 8.92 10.82
C SER A 130 -3.76 8.15 10.19
N TYR A 131 -4.05 8.38 8.91
CA TYR A 131 -5.08 7.61 8.19
C TYR A 131 -4.80 6.10 8.24
N THR A 132 -3.54 5.69 8.09
CA THR A 132 -3.11 4.29 8.27
C THR A 132 -3.47 3.74 9.66
N SER A 133 -3.30 4.54 10.72
CA SER A 133 -3.67 4.12 12.07
C SER A 133 -5.19 3.99 12.24
N VAL A 134 -5.95 4.93 11.67
CA VAL A 134 -7.42 4.90 11.67
C VAL A 134 -7.93 3.67 10.94
N PHE A 135 -7.43 3.41 9.72
CA PHE A 135 -7.76 2.22 8.94
C PHE A 135 -7.45 0.93 9.71
N SER A 136 -6.24 0.79 10.23
CA SER A 136 -5.81 -0.42 10.94
C SER A 136 -6.72 -0.74 12.14
N LYS A 137 -7.08 0.29 12.93
CA LYS A 137 -8.01 0.13 14.05
C LYS A 137 -9.41 -0.27 13.60
N ALA A 138 -9.92 0.35 12.53
CA ALA A 138 -11.24 0.01 11.98
C ALA A 138 -11.27 -1.43 11.48
N LEU A 139 -10.28 -1.85 10.69
CA LEU A 139 -10.18 -3.22 10.19
C LEU A 139 -10.09 -4.25 11.32
N ILE A 140 -9.32 -3.95 12.38
CA ILE A 140 -9.22 -4.82 13.55
C ILE A 140 -10.58 -4.98 14.23
N ALA A 141 -11.31 -3.88 14.44
CA ALA A 141 -12.64 -3.91 15.05
C ALA A 141 -13.61 -4.79 14.23
N GLU A 142 -13.63 -4.62 12.91
CA GLU A 142 -14.44 -5.48 12.02
C GLU A 142 -14.04 -6.96 12.10
N ALA A 143 -12.73 -7.24 12.12
CA ALA A 143 -12.22 -8.61 12.17
C ALA A 143 -12.41 -9.30 13.53
N GLU A 144 -12.65 -8.56 14.61
CA GLU A 144 -13.05 -9.12 15.92
C GLU A 144 -14.45 -9.73 15.84
N HIS A 145 -15.34 -9.14 15.04
CA HIS A 145 -16.73 -9.56 14.89
C HIS A 145 -16.93 -10.55 13.73
N ASP A 146 -16.07 -10.53 12.71
CA ASP A 146 -16.17 -11.42 11.56
C ASP A 146 -14.88 -12.23 11.34
N ARG A 147 -14.97 -13.55 11.54
CA ARG A 147 -13.85 -14.50 11.36
C ARG A 147 -13.42 -14.66 9.89
N LYS A 148 -14.28 -14.31 8.93
CA LYS A 148 -14.00 -14.39 7.49
C LYS A 148 -13.16 -13.22 6.98
N VAL A 149 -12.98 -12.17 7.79
CA VAL A 149 -12.09 -11.05 7.46
C VAL A 149 -10.64 -11.52 7.50
N VAL A 150 -9.97 -11.38 6.36
CA VAL A 150 -8.55 -11.67 6.17
C VAL A 150 -7.87 -10.46 5.52
N ALA A 151 -6.61 -10.23 5.85
CA ALA A 151 -5.82 -9.12 5.33
C ALA A 151 -4.68 -9.65 4.46
N ILE A 152 -4.44 -9.01 3.32
CA ILE A 152 -3.37 -9.35 2.39
C ILE A 152 -2.52 -8.10 2.16
N THR A 153 -1.20 -8.24 2.19
CA THR A 153 -0.24 -7.19 1.85
C THR A 153 0.85 -7.71 0.94
N ALA A 154 1.45 -6.80 0.16
CA ALA A 154 2.62 -7.09 -0.67
C ALA A 154 3.86 -6.45 -0.03
N ALA A 155 4.47 -7.13 0.96
CA ALA A 155 5.61 -6.66 1.75
C ALA A 155 5.39 -5.34 2.52
N MET A 156 4.18 -4.81 2.62
CA MET A 156 3.91 -3.47 3.18
C MET A 156 3.20 -3.43 4.56
N PRO A 157 3.36 -4.38 5.49
CA PRO A 157 2.53 -4.40 6.70
C PRO A 157 2.72 -3.16 7.58
N GLY A 158 3.93 -2.63 7.76
CA GLY A 158 4.13 -1.37 8.50
C GLY A 158 3.57 -0.15 7.74
N GLY A 159 3.71 -0.17 6.41
CA GLY A 159 3.22 0.88 5.54
C GLY A 159 1.69 1.00 5.52
N THR A 160 1.01 -0.13 5.48
CA THR A 160 -0.46 -0.25 5.38
C THR A 160 -1.13 -0.42 6.75
N GLY A 161 -0.35 -0.48 7.83
CA GLY A 161 -0.87 -0.71 9.19
C GLY A 161 -1.29 -2.15 9.48
N LEU A 162 -1.02 -3.09 8.57
CA LEU A 162 -1.30 -4.51 8.75
C LEU A 162 -0.29 -5.23 9.67
N ASN A 163 0.81 -4.58 10.06
CA ASN A 163 1.68 -5.13 11.11
C ASN A 163 0.90 -5.33 12.42
N ILE A 164 0.07 -4.36 12.79
CA ILE A 164 -0.77 -4.42 14.01
C ILE A 164 -1.88 -5.47 13.85
N PHE A 165 -2.47 -5.56 12.65
CA PHE A 165 -3.47 -6.59 12.35
C PHE A 165 -2.87 -8.00 12.46
N GLY A 166 -1.67 -8.22 11.89
CA GLY A 166 -0.98 -9.50 11.89
C GLY A 166 -0.50 -9.93 13.28
N GLU A 167 -0.11 -8.99 14.15
CA GLU A 167 0.18 -9.27 15.56
C GLU A 167 -1.05 -9.83 16.29
N ARG A 168 -2.25 -9.33 15.97
CA ARG A 168 -3.49 -9.76 16.62
C ARG A 168 -4.11 -11.00 15.97
N PHE A 169 -4.01 -11.13 14.66
CA PHE A 169 -4.68 -12.16 13.85
C PHE A 169 -3.70 -12.88 12.92
N LEU A 170 -2.69 -13.52 13.52
CA LEU A 170 -1.57 -14.15 12.81
C LEU A 170 -1.98 -15.05 11.64
N LYS A 171 -3.04 -15.87 11.82
CA LYS A 171 -3.52 -16.82 10.80
C LYS A 171 -4.40 -16.19 9.72
N ARG A 172 -4.69 -14.89 9.81
CA ARG A 172 -5.58 -14.14 8.90
C ARG A 172 -4.88 -12.98 8.21
N CYS A 173 -3.56 -12.84 8.38
CA CYS A 173 -2.76 -11.82 7.73
C CYS A 173 -1.75 -12.52 6.81
N HIS A 174 -1.79 -12.19 5.52
CA HIS A 174 -0.97 -12.83 4.50
C HIS A 174 -0.05 -11.79 3.87
N ASP A 175 1.26 -12.04 3.93
CA ASP A 175 2.26 -11.26 3.21
C ASP A 175 2.77 -12.09 2.03
N VAL A 176 2.56 -11.59 0.81
CA VAL A 176 2.97 -12.28 -0.42
C VAL A 176 4.36 -11.83 -0.92
N GLY A 177 5.07 -10.98 -0.16
CA GLY A 177 6.30 -10.33 -0.63
C GLY A 177 6.02 -9.19 -1.62
N ILE A 178 7.02 -8.73 -2.39
CA ILE A 178 6.79 -7.76 -3.47
C ILE A 178 6.12 -8.44 -4.67
N ALA A 179 4.86 -8.79 -4.50
CA ALA A 179 4.12 -9.55 -5.48
C ALA A 179 2.67 -9.07 -5.50
N GLU A 180 2.45 -7.83 -5.96
CA GLU A 180 1.12 -7.23 -6.01
C GLU A 180 0.18 -8.03 -6.91
N GLN A 181 0.66 -8.63 -8.02
CA GLN A 181 -0.17 -9.49 -8.86
C GLN A 181 -0.68 -10.71 -8.08
N PRO A 182 0.18 -11.55 -7.45
CA PRO A 182 -0.30 -12.59 -6.54
C PRO A 182 -1.20 -12.09 -5.41
N ALA A 183 -0.97 -10.91 -4.84
CA ALA A 183 -1.83 -10.37 -3.79
C ALA A 183 -3.28 -10.18 -4.26
N VAL A 184 -3.46 -9.65 -5.48
CA VAL A 184 -4.79 -9.42 -6.08
C VAL A 184 -5.45 -10.75 -6.43
N THR A 185 -4.76 -11.65 -7.12
CA THR A 185 -5.31 -12.96 -7.50
C THR A 185 -5.64 -13.82 -6.28
N MET A 186 -4.78 -13.81 -5.24
CA MET A 186 -5.03 -14.49 -3.96
C MET A 186 -6.28 -13.94 -3.28
N ALA A 187 -6.49 -12.63 -3.31
CA ALA A 187 -7.70 -12.01 -2.78
C ALA A 187 -8.95 -12.48 -3.56
N GLY A 188 -8.88 -12.53 -4.89
CA GLY A 188 -9.95 -13.10 -5.72
C GLY A 188 -10.28 -14.54 -5.32
N GLY A 189 -9.27 -15.41 -5.25
CA GLY A 189 -9.46 -16.80 -4.82
C GLY A 189 -10.06 -16.95 -3.42
N MET A 190 -9.62 -16.13 -2.46
CA MET A 190 -10.21 -16.11 -1.12
C MET A 190 -11.68 -15.67 -1.12
N ALA A 191 -12.04 -14.70 -1.96
CA ALA A 191 -13.42 -14.26 -2.11
C ALA A 191 -14.31 -15.37 -2.70
N CYS A 192 -13.81 -16.16 -3.66
CA CYS A 192 -14.52 -17.34 -4.19
C CYS A 192 -14.86 -18.37 -3.10
N GLU A 193 -13.96 -18.56 -2.13
CA GLU A 193 -14.16 -19.45 -0.98
C GLU A 193 -14.99 -18.81 0.15
N GLY A 194 -15.57 -17.64 -0.10
CA GLY A 194 -16.47 -16.95 0.83
C GLY A 194 -15.76 -16.29 2.02
N TYR A 195 -14.45 -16.05 1.93
CA TYR A 195 -13.74 -15.11 2.81
C TYR A 195 -14.02 -13.66 2.41
N LYS A 196 -13.66 -12.72 3.28
CA LYS A 196 -13.80 -11.28 3.06
C LYS A 196 -12.41 -10.62 3.03
N PRO A 197 -11.71 -10.69 1.89
CA PRO A 197 -10.31 -10.26 1.81
C PRO A 197 -10.19 -8.73 1.70
N PHE A 198 -9.35 -8.18 2.58
CA PHE A 198 -8.85 -6.81 2.53
C PHE A 198 -7.45 -6.80 1.91
N CYS A 199 -7.36 -6.47 0.63
CA CYS A 199 -6.10 -6.37 -0.10
C CYS A 199 -5.52 -4.95 0.08
N CYS A 200 -4.55 -4.81 0.98
CA CYS A 200 -4.00 -3.52 1.40
C CYS A 200 -2.65 -3.27 0.71
N ILE A 201 -2.65 -2.36 -0.24
CA ILE A 201 -1.53 -2.06 -1.15
C ILE A 201 -1.46 -0.55 -1.31
N TYR A 202 -0.28 0.04 -1.48
CA TYR A 202 -0.21 1.45 -1.86
C TYR A 202 -0.83 1.67 -3.24
N SER A 203 -1.53 2.79 -3.43
CA SER A 203 -2.13 3.16 -4.73
C SER A 203 -1.15 3.03 -5.90
N THR A 204 0.11 3.44 -5.70
CA THR A 204 1.15 3.37 -6.75
C THR A 204 1.51 1.93 -7.13
N PHE A 205 1.57 1.01 -6.16
CA PHE A 205 2.01 -0.37 -6.42
C PHE A 205 0.89 -1.25 -6.95
N LEU A 206 -0.38 -0.93 -6.65
CA LEU A 206 -1.52 -1.62 -7.25
C LEU A 206 -1.52 -1.52 -8.79
N GLN A 207 -0.83 -0.53 -9.38
CA GLN A 207 -0.59 -0.47 -10.83
C GLN A 207 -0.01 -1.79 -11.39
N ARG A 208 0.79 -2.52 -10.61
CA ARG A 208 1.36 -3.81 -11.02
C ARG A 208 0.30 -4.91 -11.14
N GLY A 209 -0.76 -4.84 -10.33
CA GLY A 209 -1.90 -5.76 -10.30
C GLY A 209 -3.09 -5.35 -11.17
N TYR A 210 -2.90 -4.42 -12.12
CA TYR A 210 -3.99 -3.87 -12.95
C TYR A 210 -4.74 -4.95 -13.75
N ASP A 211 -4.00 -5.88 -14.36
CA ASP A 211 -4.58 -6.97 -15.13
C ASP A 211 -5.40 -7.92 -14.23
N GLN A 212 -4.87 -8.25 -13.05
CA GLN A 212 -5.52 -9.10 -12.06
C GLN A 212 -6.79 -8.44 -11.48
N LEU A 213 -6.80 -7.10 -11.33
CA LEU A 213 -8.00 -6.36 -10.94
C LEU A 213 -9.14 -6.58 -11.93
N ILE A 214 -8.82 -6.57 -13.23
CA ILE A 214 -9.81 -6.75 -14.29
C ILE A 214 -10.24 -8.22 -14.35
N HIS A 215 -9.29 -9.10 -14.64
CA HIS A 215 -9.56 -10.48 -15.02
C HIS A 215 -9.91 -11.38 -13.84
N ASP A 216 -9.19 -11.25 -12.73
CA ASP A 216 -9.35 -12.16 -11.59
C ASP A 216 -10.42 -11.68 -10.60
N VAL A 217 -10.85 -10.42 -10.68
CA VAL A 217 -11.74 -9.81 -9.68
C VAL A 217 -12.98 -9.14 -10.30
N SER A 218 -12.80 -8.08 -11.10
CA SER A 218 -13.91 -7.23 -11.56
C SER A 218 -14.90 -7.95 -12.48
N ILE A 219 -14.40 -8.71 -13.47
CA ILE A 219 -15.27 -9.43 -14.42
C ILE A 219 -16.20 -10.40 -13.69
N GLN A 220 -15.70 -11.03 -12.63
CA GLN A 220 -16.42 -11.99 -11.81
C GLN A 220 -17.23 -11.34 -10.67
N LYS A 221 -17.16 -10.00 -10.53
CA LYS A 221 -17.78 -9.23 -9.44
C LYS A 221 -17.42 -9.74 -8.04
N LEU A 222 -16.19 -10.24 -7.87
CA LEU A 222 -15.78 -10.81 -6.60
C LEU A 222 -15.68 -9.70 -5.54
N PRO A 223 -16.19 -9.93 -4.31
CA PRO A 223 -16.17 -8.92 -3.25
C PRO A 223 -14.78 -8.80 -2.62
N VAL A 224 -13.80 -8.31 -3.36
CA VAL A 224 -12.48 -7.96 -2.83
C VAL A 224 -12.50 -6.51 -2.36
N ARG A 225 -12.01 -6.25 -1.14
CA ARG A 225 -11.90 -4.90 -0.56
C ARG A 225 -10.47 -4.41 -0.72
N PHE A 226 -10.22 -3.58 -1.73
CA PHE A 226 -8.92 -2.95 -1.94
C PHE A 226 -8.78 -1.72 -1.05
N ILE A 227 -7.70 -1.67 -0.29
CA ILE A 227 -7.38 -0.54 0.57
C ILE A 227 -6.13 0.12 0.04
N LEU A 228 -6.30 1.32 -0.53
CA LEU A 228 -5.25 2.07 -1.21
C LEU A 228 -4.74 3.18 -0.30
N ASP A 229 -3.73 2.82 0.48
CA ASP A 229 -2.93 3.79 1.22
C ASP A 229 -2.04 4.58 0.23
N ARG A 230 -1.48 5.73 0.65
CA ARG A 230 -0.58 6.57 -0.16
C ARG A 230 -1.22 7.03 -1.48
N ALA A 231 -2.54 7.20 -1.52
CA ALA A 231 -3.23 7.69 -2.70
C ALA A 231 -2.97 9.19 -2.95
N GLY A 232 -2.64 9.56 -4.18
CA GLY A 232 -2.18 10.90 -4.56
C GLY A 232 -0.68 11.14 -4.34
N LEU A 233 -0.31 12.39 -4.09
CA LEU A 233 1.09 12.77 -3.87
C LEU A 233 1.57 12.35 -2.48
N VAL A 234 2.76 11.73 -2.42
CA VAL A 234 3.35 11.22 -1.17
C VAL A 234 4.55 12.00 -0.65
N GLY A 235 4.93 13.08 -1.36
CA GLY A 235 6.05 13.96 -1.00
C GLY A 235 7.41 13.41 -1.42
N ASN A 236 8.31 13.24 -0.46
CA ASN A 236 9.74 13.01 -0.72
C ASN A 236 10.10 11.70 -1.44
N ASP A 237 9.19 10.72 -1.47
CA ASP A 237 9.43 9.46 -2.20
C ASP A 237 9.36 9.65 -3.73
N GLY A 238 8.91 10.82 -4.20
CA GLY A 238 8.98 11.24 -5.58
C GLY A 238 7.96 10.57 -6.51
N PRO A 239 8.06 10.84 -7.83
CA PRO A 239 7.04 10.46 -8.81
C PRO A 239 6.86 8.95 -8.96
N THR A 240 7.88 8.13 -8.64
CA THR A 240 7.78 6.66 -8.66
C THR A 240 6.84 6.12 -7.58
N HIS A 241 6.56 6.90 -6.54
CA HIS A 241 5.71 6.51 -5.42
C HIS A 241 4.38 7.28 -5.36
N HIS A 242 4.19 8.28 -6.22
CA HIS A 242 2.93 9.03 -6.27
C HIS A 242 1.81 8.13 -6.79
N GLY A 243 0.87 7.79 -5.91
CA GLY A 243 -0.36 7.07 -6.24
C GLY A 243 -1.37 7.96 -6.95
N SER A 244 -0.96 8.68 -8.00
CA SER A 244 -1.79 9.71 -8.64
C SER A 244 -2.72 9.15 -9.73
N PHE A 245 -2.55 7.89 -10.12
CA PHE A 245 -3.21 7.32 -11.29
C PHE A 245 -4.39 6.39 -10.96
N ASP A 246 -4.62 6.06 -9.69
CA ASP A 246 -5.63 5.04 -9.32
C ASP A 246 -7.06 5.41 -9.71
N LEU A 247 -7.46 6.68 -9.65
CA LEU A 247 -8.79 7.06 -10.14
C LEU A 247 -8.93 6.87 -11.64
N ALA A 248 -7.87 7.08 -12.41
CA ALA A 248 -7.91 6.94 -13.86
C ALA A 248 -7.99 5.47 -14.27
N TYR A 249 -7.11 4.62 -13.72
CA TYR A 249 -7.08 3.21 -14.11
C TYR A 249 -8.18 2.38 -13.44
N ILE A 250 -8.59 2.68 -12.20
CA ILE A 250 -9.69 1.95 -11.56
C ILE A 250 -11.03 2.46 -12.08
N GLY A 251 -11.16 3.76 -12.33
CA GLY A 251 -12.41 4.38 -12.76
C GLY A 251 -12.92 3.90 -14.12
N CYS A 252 -12.06 3.30 -14.95
CA CYS A 252 -12.46 2.69 -16.22
C CYS A 252 -12.76 1.18 -16.12
N ILE A 253 -12.58 0.55 -14.96
CA ILE A 253 -12.88 -0.86 -14.75
C ILE A 253 -14.35 -0.99 -14.31
N PRO A 254 -15.17 -1.82 -14.99
CA PRO A 254 -16.58 -1.99 -14.62
C PRO A 254 -16.74 -2.61 -13.23
N ASN A 255 -17.93 -2.45 -12.63
CA ASN A 255 -18.30 -3.04 -11.33
C ASN A 255 -17.43 -2.62 -10.13
N MET A 256 -16.54 -1.63 -10.27
CA MET A 256 -15.73 -1.13 -9.17
C MET A 256 -16.47 -0.06 -8.38
N ILE A 257 -16.62 -0.28 -7.07
CA ILE A 257 -17.06 0.78 -6.14
C ILE A 257 -15.82 1.50 -5.62
N ILE A 258 -15.66 2.79 -5.93
CA ILE A 258 -14.53 3.59 -5.46
C ILE A 258 -15.01 4.52 -4.36
N MET A 259 -14.37 4.48 -3.20
CA MET A 259 -14.63 5.33 -2.03
C MET A 259 -13.38 6.11 -1.67
N ALA A 260 -13.54 7.38 -1.32
CA ALA A 260 -12.45 8.25 -0.91
C ALA A 260 -12.91 9.08 0.30
N PRO A 261 -12.49 8.71 1.53
CA PRO A 261 -12.91 9.41 2.72
C PRO A 261 -12.30 10.82 2.76
N SER A 262 -13.10 11.76 3.24
CA SER A 262 -12.68 13.15 3.45
C SER A 262 -11.97 13.36 4.79
N ASP A 263 -12.24 12.48 5.75
CA ASP A 263 -11.76 12.53 7.13
C ASP A 263 -11.66 11.14 7.78
N GLU A 264 -11.19 11.09 9.02
CA GLU A 264 -11.03 9.85 9.80
C GLU A 264 -12.34 9.13 10.17
N CYS A 265 -13.46 9.83 10.31
CA CYS A 265 -14.76 9.20 10.62
C CYS A 265 -15.32 8.51 9.38
N GLU A 266 -15.23 9.17 8.22
CA GLU A 266 -15.57 8.56 6.94
C GLU A 266 -14.70 7.37 6.62
N LEU A 267 -13.39 7.42 6.91
CA LEU A 267 -12.54 6.26 6.68
C LEU A 267 -13.02 5.03 7.48
N GLN A 268 -13.40 5.21 8.75
CA GLN A 268 -13.95 4.11 9.55
C GLN A 268 -15.26 3.60 8.96
N ASN A 269 -16.18 4.49 8.60
CA ASN A 269 -17.46 4.12 8.00
C ASN A 269 -17.30 3.44 6.64
N MET A 270 -16.34 3.86 5.82
CA MET A 270 -16.04 3.26 4.52
C MET A 270 -15.39 1.88 4.66
N VAL A 271 -14.63 1.61 5.74
CA VAL A 271 -14.17 0.26 6.07
C VAL A 271 -15.36 -0.65 6.39
N ALA A 272 -16.26 -0.23 7.29
CA ALA A 272 -17.47 -0.98 7.60
C ALA A 272 -18.37 -1.18 6.36
N THR A 273 -18.50 -0.14 5.53
CA THR A 273 -19.24 -0.18 4.27
C THR A 273 -18.62 -1.17 3.29
N SER A 274 -17.29 -1.17 3.12
CA SER A 274 -16.58 -2.13 2.27
C SER A 274 -16.82 -3.58 2.72
N LEU A 275 -16.92 -3.82 4.03
CA LEU A 275 -17.24 -5.14 4.56
C LEU A 275 -18.66 -5.60 4.21
N ALA A 276 -19.62 -4.67 4.19
CA ALA A 276 -21.02 -4.95 3.87
C ALA A 276 -21.26 -5.28 2.38
N ILE A 277 -20.40 -4.83 1.48
CA ILE A 277 -20.48 -5.11 0.03
C ILE A 277 -20.06 -6.55 -0.24
N ASN A 278 -20.97 -7.40 -0.73
CA ASN A 278 -20.70 -8.84 -0.95
C ASN A 278 -20.90 -9.29 -2.41
N ASP A 279 -21.19 -8.37 -3.31
CA ASP A 279 -21.60 -8.63 -4.70
C ASP A 279 -20.80 -7.82 -5.73
N SER A 280 -19.76 -7.10 -5.29
CA SER A 280 -18.86 -6.32 -6.16
C SER A 280 -17.55 -6.00 -5.43
N PRO A 281 -16.44 -5.80 -6.18
CA PRO A 281 -15.21 -5.27 -5.60
C PRO A 281 -15.36 -3.82 -5.17
N SER A 282 -14.65 -3.45 -4.12
CA SER A 282 -14.63 -2.08 -3.60
C SER A 282 -13.20 -1.59 -3.36
N VAL A 283 -13.02 -0.28 -3.44
CA VAL A 283 -11.75 0.42 -3.24
C VAL A 283 -11.99 1.51 -2.22
N VAL A 284 -11.16 1.58 -1.17
CA VAL A 284 -11.07 2.73 -0.27
C VAL A 284 -9.70 3.36 -0.45
N ARG A 285 -9.64 4.58 -1.00
CA ARG A 285 -8.38 5.30 -1.25
C ARG A 285 -8.19 6.48 -0.30
N TYR A 286 -7.04 6.53 0.39
CA TYR A 286 -6.72 7.65 1.28
C TYR A 286 -5.23 8.03 1.18
N PRO A 287 -4.88 9.31 1.42
CA PRO A 287 -3.53 9.79 1.23
C PRO A 287 -2.61 9.37 2.37
N ARG A 288 -1.30 9.52 2.14
CA ARG A 288 -0.34 9.62 3.24
C ARG A 288 -0.64 10.88 4.04
N GLY A 289 -0.84 10.76 5.35
CA GLY A 289 -1.06 11.91 6.22
C GLY A 289 -1.78 11.59 7.52
N VAL A 290 -2.23 12.66 8.17
CA VAL A 290 -3.02 12.62 9.41
C VAL A 290 -4.42 13.14 9.17
N GLY A 291 -5.35 12.70 10.02
CA GLY A 291 -6.74 13.15 10.04
C GLY A 291 -6.86 14.64 10.35
N VAL A 292 -8.06 15.17 10.17
CA VAL A 292 -8.36 16.60 10.32
C VAL A 292 -8.84 16.97 11.73
N GLY A 293 -9.26 16.00 12.53
CA GLY A 293 -9.73 16.17 13.91
C GLY A 293 -11.25 16.32 14.02
N LEU A 294 -11.83 15.75 15.09
CA LEU A 294 -13.28 15.75 15.33
C LEU A 294 -13.90 17.15 15.36
N ASP A 295 -13.21 18.15 15.91
CA ASP A 295 -13.70 19.53 15.93
C ASP A 295 -13.88 20.08 14.51
N VAL A 296 -12.92 19.81 13.62
CA VAL A 296 -13.00 20.23 12.22
C VAL A 296 -14.13 19.49 11.50
N ILE A 297 -14.29 18.19 11.74
CA ILE A 297 -15.36 17.39 11.14
C ILE A 297 -16.73 17.96 11.52
N ASN A 298 -16.97 18.10 12.82
CA ASN A 298 -18.26 18.57 13.35
C ASN A 298 -18.58 20.01 12.93
N GLN A 299 -17.57 20.87 12.79
CA GLN A 299 -17.79 22.29 12.45
C GLN A 299 -17.81 22.55 10.94
N LYS A 300 -17.07 21.79 10.13
CA LYS A 300 -16.81 22.13 8.72
C LYS A 300 -17.18 21.07 7.69
N LEU A 301 -17.25 19.78 8.06
CA LEU A 301 -17.39 18.69 7.08
C LEU A 301 -18.68 17.87 7.24
N GLY A 302 -19.27 17.83 8.43
CA GLY A 302 -20.54 17.12 8.69
C GLY A 302 -20.38 15.62 8.94
N HIS A 303 -21.34 14.81 8.47
CA HIS A 303 -21.43 13.37 8.72
C HIS A 303 -21.40 12.54 7.42
N ALA A 304 -21.14 11.24 7.54
CA ALA A 304 -21.06 10.30 6.41
C ALA A 304 -22.44 10.04 5.75
N ILE A 305 -22.43 9.65 4.47
CA ILE A 305 -23.63 9.40 3.65
C ILE A 305 -23.60 8.03 2.94
N ALA A 306 -24.73 7.63 2.35
CA ALA A 306 -24.85 6.38 1.61
C ALA A 306 -24.01 6.37 0.32
N ILE A 307 -23.59 5.16 -0.11
CA ILE A 307 -22.86 4.94 -1.36
C ILE A 307 -23.56 5.61 -2.55
N GLY A 308 -22.79 6.27 -3.42
CA GLY A 308 -23.29 6.92 -4.63
C GLY A 308 -24.01 8.24 -4.37
N LYS A 309 -24.04 8.73 -3.13
CA LYS A 309 -24.50 10.07 -2.79
C LYS A 309 -23.31 11.01 -2.62
N GLY A 310 -23.51 12.25 -3.03
CA GLY A 310 -22.67 13.38 -2.63
C GLY A 310 -23.42 14.24 -1.63
N ARG A 311 -22.68 14.98 -0.80
CA ARG A 311 -23.23 15.93 0.18
C ARG A 311 -22.82 17.35 -0.15
N ILE A 312 -23.75 18.27 0.03
CA ILE A 312 -23.45 19.69 -0.01
C ILE A 312 -22.90 20.08 1.36
N ILE A 313 -21.63 20.50 1.40
CA ILE A 313 -20.96 20.95 2.62
C ILE A 313 -21.24 22.42 2.89
N ARG A 314 -21.32 23.20 1.82
CA ARG A 314 -21.49 24.64 1.87
C ARG A 314 -22.33 25.07 0.69
N ASN A 315 -23.33 25.91 0.94
CA ASN A 315 -24.21 26.45 -0.08
C ASN A 315 -24.45 27.93 0.19
N LYS A 316 -23.89 28.80 -0.65
CA LYS A 316 -24.22 30.22 -0.67
C LYS A 316 -24.96 30.53 -1.95
N ALA A 317 -26.26 30.80 -1.82
CA ALA A 317 -27.11 31.11 -2.97
C ALA A 317 -26.59 32.38 -3.68
N PRO A 318 -26.39 32.35 -5.01
CA PRO A 318 -25.98 33.54 -5.73
C PRO A 318 -27.09 34.60 -5.75
N SER A 319 -26.70 35.87 -5.68
CA SER A 319 -27.58 36.97 -6.08
C SER A 319 -27.80 36.89 -7.60
N PRO A 320 -28.99 37.27 -8.14
CA PRO A 320 -29.27 37.22 -9.58
C PRO A 320 -28.31 38.02 -10.48
N LYS A 321 -27.46 38.86 -9.89
CA LYS A 321 -26.46 39.70 -10.57
C LYS A 321 -25.02 39.17 -10.43
N GLU A 322 -24.79 38.07 -9.72
CA GLU A 322 -23.46 37.54 -9.41
C GLU A 322 -23.23 36.19 -10.11
N GLY A 323 -22.02 35.98 -10.63
CA GLY A 323 -21.56 34.65 -11.06
C GLY A 323 -21.42 33.71 -9.86
N SER A 324 -21.59 32.41 -10.06
CA SER A 324 -21.42 31.40 -9.00
C SER A 324 -20.41 30.33 -9.38
N VAL A 325 -19.77 29.73 -8.38
CA VAL A 325 -18.80 28.64 -8.55
C VAL A 325 -19.27 27.41 -7.78
N ALA A 326 -19.19 26.23 -8.41
CA ALA A 326 -19.37 24.95 -7.74
C ALA A 326 -18.02 24.22 -7.65
N ILE A 327 -17.61 23.86 -6.44
CA ILE A 327 -16.43 23.03 -6.18
C ILE A 327 -16.88 21.61 -5.88
N LEU A 328 -16.51 20.68 -6.74
CA LEU A 328 -16.66 19.24 -6.51
C LEU A 328 -15.35 18.69 -5.94
N SER A 329 -15.41 18.08 -4.77
CA SER A 329 -14.23 17.55 -4.08
C SER A 329 -14.41 16.09 -3.73
N LEU A 330 -13.35 15.31 -3.92
CA LEU A 330 -13.29 13.88 -3.62
C LEU A 330 -12.23 13.62 -2.54
N GLY A 331 -12.65 12.94 -1.47
CA GLY A 331 -11.79 12.58 -0.35
C GLY A 331 -11.13 13.77 0.35
N THR A 332 -9.93 13.55 0.86
CA THR A 332 -9.19 14.47 1.76
C THR A 332 -8.79 15.84 1.17
N ARG A 333 -9.25 16.19 -0.03
CA ARG A 333 -9.17 17.57 -0.56
C ARG A 333 -10.35 18.43 -0.13
N LEU A 334 -11.38 17.84 0.47
CA LEU A 334 -12.61 18.54 0.87
C LEU A 334 -12.35 19.73 1.79
N LEU A 335 -11.51 19.57 2.81
CA LEU A 335 -11.19 20.68 3.73
C LEU A 335 -10.50 21.84 3.02
N GLU A 336 -9.58 21.56 2.09
CA GLU A 336 -8.93 22.59 1.28
C GLU A 336 -9.92 23.25 0.31
N SER A 337 -10.88 22.50 -0.23
CA SER A 337 -11.99 23.05 -1.01
C SER A 337 -12.87 23.99 -0.19
N VAL A 338 -13.14 23.68 1.08
CA VAL A 338 -13.88 24.57 1.99
C VAL A 338 -13.09 25.85 2.27
N LYS A 339 -11.77 25.76 2.54
CA LYS A 339 -10.91 26.94 2.72
C LYS A 339 -10.85 27.81 1.46
N ALA A 340 -10.77 27.20 0.28
CA ALA A 340 -10.80 27.92 -1.00
C ALA A 340 -12.14 28.65 -1.19
N ALA A 341 -13.26 28.02 -0.84
CA ALA A 341 -14.58 28.65 -0.87
C ALA A 341 -14.66 29.84 0.11
N GLU A 342 -14.14 29.70 1.34
CA GLU A 342 -14.04 30.79 2.32
C GLU A 342 -13.28 32.00 1.74
N ALA A 343 -12.15 31.76 1.07
CA ALA A 343 -11.33 32.81 0.46
C ALA A 343 -12.03 33.49 -0.74
N LEU A 344 -12.74 32.73 -1.57
CA LEU A 344 -13.51 33.28 -2.70
C LEU A 344 -14.70 34.12 -2.23
N GLU A 345 -15.41 33.66 -1.21
CA GLU A 345 -16.56 34.37 -0.66
C GLU A 345 -16.18 35.66 0.06
N ALA A 346 -14.98 35.72 0.64
CA ALA A 346 -14.40 36.97 1.16
C ALA A 346 -14.21 38.02 0.04
N ASN A 347 -14.11 37.59 -1.22
CA ASN A 347 -14.02 38.44 -2.42
C ASN A 347 -15.38 38.57 -3.14
N THR A 348 -16.50 38.38 -2.44
CA THR A 348 -17.88 38.50 -2.96
C THR A 348 -18.28 37.51 -4.07
N ILE A 349 -17.60 36.38 -4.20
CA ILE A 349 -17.99 35.31 -5.13
C ILE A 349 -18.75 34.21 -4.36
N PRO A 350 -20.05 33.96 -4.64
CA PRO A 350 -20.79 32.86 -4.06
C PRO A 350 -20.23 31.48 -4.49
N VAL A 351 -20.01 30.60 -3.53
CA VAL A 351 -19.45 29.26 -3.79
C VAL A 351 -20.32 28.16 -3.15
N THR A 352 -20.60 27.11 -3.92
CA THR A 352 -21.16 25.86 -3.40
C THR A 352 -20.05 24.80 -3.37
N VAL A 353 -19.88 24.14 -2.23
CA VAL A 353 -18.95 23.01 -2.08
C VAL A 353 -19.77 21.73 -1.92
N LYS A 354 -19.57 20.80 -2.85
CA LYS A 354 -20.13 19.44 -2.77
C LYS A 354 -19.01 18.43 -2.62
N GLY A 355 -19.03 17.70 -1.50
CA GLY A 355 -18.20 16.51 -1.32
C GLY A 355 -18.86 15.29 -1.95
N SER A 356 -18.09 14.40 -2.56
CA SER A 356 -18.56 13.08 -2.96
C SER A 356 -17.96 11.98 -2.09
N GLU A 357 -18.81 11.10 -1.57
CA GLU A 357 -18.40 9.90 -0.83
C GLU A 357 -18.58 8.69 -1.74
N GLY A 358 -17.64 8.57 -2.68
CA GLY A 358 -17.52 7.41 -3.55
C GLY A 358 -18.51 7.29 -4.70
N SER A 359 -18.04 6.67 -5.79
CA SER A 359 -18.78 6.40 -7.01
C SER A 359 -19.48 5.03 -6.89
N GLY A 360 -20.77 5.06 -6.58
CA GLY A 360 -21.70 3.98 -6.90
C GLY A 360 -22.65 4.51 -7.96
N ALA A 361 -22.64 3.88 -9.15
CA ALA A 361 -23.50 4.15 -10.30
C ALA A 361 -23.97 5.61 -10.48
N CYS A 362 -23.21 6.35 -11.30
CA CYS A 362 -23.73 7.30 -12.29
C CYS A 362 -23.89 8.81 -11.99
N ASP A 363 -23.68 9.39 -10.79
CA ASP A 363 -24.06 10.82 -10.62
C ASP A 363 -23.09 11.80 -9.94
N CYS A 364 -21.85 11.42 -9.60
CA CYS A 364 -20.82 12.39 -9.22
C CYS A 364 -19.44 11.90 -9.69
N LEU A 365 -19.04 12.31 -10.92
CA LEU A 365 -17.76 12.04 -11.60
C LEU A 365 -17.56 10.64 -12.20
N SER A 366 -18.60 10.06 -12.80
CA SER A 366 -18.42 9.03 -13.84
C SER A 366 -18.80 9.60 -15.20
N VAL A 367 -17.82 9.70 -16.09
CA VAL A 367 -18.08 9.50 -17.52
C VAL A 367 -18.45 8.03 -17.65
N GLU A 368 -19.74 7.72 -17.79
CA GLU A 368 -20.15 6.39 -18.24
C GLU A 368 -19.63 6.22 -19.68
N ALA A 369 -18.60 5.40 -19.86
CA ALA A 369 -18.51 4.62 -21.09
C ALA A 369 -19.43 3.41 -20.88
N ARG A 370 -20.69 3.55 -21.31
CA ARG A 370 -21.56 2.38 -21.53
C ARG A 370 -21.04 1.56 -22.71
#